data_AF-A0A7K3RDU3-F1
#
_entry.id   AF-A0A7K3RDU3-F1
#
_cell.length_a   1.000
_cell.length_b   1.000
_cell.length_c   1.000
_cell.angle_alpha   90.00
_cell.angle_beta   90.00
_cell.angle_gamma   90.00
#
_symmetry.space_group_name_H-M   'P 1'
#
loop_
_entity.id
_entity.type
_entity.pdbx_description
1 polymer ?
#
loop_
_entity_poly.entity_id
_entity_poly.type
_entity_poly.pdbx_seq_one_letter_code
_entity_poly.pdbx_strand_id
1 'polypeptide(L)'
;MSNERLRSALLAQGVTVQELADSIEVNPKTVERWITQGKVPYRRHQYATAAKLNVDVTTLWDDSRAVATSADLSKAEIVTIYPHRHMVPNTLWREIYERAASRVDVLVYSGLWLSEDPLFHDLLKRKAEGATQVRILLGDPDCEAVRQRGIDEGHRIMDGKIRNALVNYRPLFTSHPDIGFRLHDGTLYNSLFRSDDEMLVNTHVYGIGAYMAPVLHLRRLPGGGLFDTYANSIEQTWGSARPVSDHDVTGA
;
A
#
# COMPACT_ATOMS: atom_id res chain seq x y z
N MET A 1 -14.84 -11.86 -33.91
CA MET A 1 -13.66 -12.49 -34.55
C MET A 1 -13.37 -13.78 -33.81
N SER A 2 -13.02 -14.86 -34.49
CA SER A 2 -12.73 -16.17 -33.88
C SER A 2 -11.49 -16.08 -32.96
N ASN A 3 -11.53 -16.71 -31.78
CA ASN A 3 -10.39 -16.80 -30.87
C ASN A 3 -9.48 -17.97 -31.31
N GLU A 4 -8.58 -17.67 -32.24
CA GLU A 4 -7.62 -18.65 -32.77
C GLU A 4 -6.57 -19.08 -31.73
N ARG A 5 -6.31 -18.26 -30.70
CA ARG A 5 -5.37 -18.60 -29.62
C ARG A 5 -5.92 -19.73 -28.75
N LEU A 6 -7.17 -19.63 -28.32
CA LEU A 6 -7.86 -20.69 -27.58
C LEU A 6 -8.01 -21.97 -28.41
N ARG A 7 -8.34 -21.84 -29.70
CA ARG A 7 -8.42 -22.98 -30.62
C ARG A 7 -7.08 -23.72 -30.72
N SER A 8 -5.99 -22.97 -30.88
CA SER A 8 -4.64 -23.53 -31.00
C SER A 8 -4.18 -24.19 -29.70
N ALA A 9 -4.49 -23.60 -28.55
CA ALA A 9 -4.15 -24.17 -27.24
C ALA A 9 -4.87 -25.50 -26.96
N LEU A 10 -6.16 -25.60 -27.31
CA LEU A 10 -6.92 -26.85 -27.22
C LEU A 10 -6.29 -27.96 -28.07
N LEU A 11 -5.93 -27.65 -29.32
CA LEU A 11 -5.28 -28.59 -30.22
C LEU A 11 -3.90 -29.01 -29.71
N ALA A 12 -3.10 -28.06 -29.22
CA ALA A 12 -1.75 -28.34 -28.71
C ALA A 12 -1.74 -29.25 -27.48
N GLN A 13 -2.76 -29.12 -26.62
CA GLN A 13 -2.91 -29.95 -25.41
C GLN A 13 -3.74 -31.22 -25.65
N GLY A 14 -4.23 -31.44 -26.87
CA GLY A 14 -5.10 -32.58 -27.18
C GLY A 14 -6.43 -32.58 -26.42
N VAL A 15 -6.91 -31.42 -25.97
CA VAL A 15 -8.13 -31.28 -25.18
C VAL A 15 -9.30 -30.90 -26.09
N THR A 16 -10.39 -31.68 -26.03
CA THR A 16 -11.62 -31.38 -26.77
C THR A 16 -12.44 -30.28 -26.07
N VAL A 17 -13.33 -29.65 -26.84
CA VAL A 17 -14.29 -28.66 -26.31
C VAL A 17 -15.15 -29.25 -25.20
N GLN A 18 -15.57 -30.51 -25.36
CA GLN A 18 -16.38 -31.23 -24.39
C GLN A 18 -15.61 -31.46 -23.08
N GLU A 19 -14.38 -31.97 -23.16
CA GLU A 19 -13.54 -32.22 -21.98
C GLU A 19 -13.20 -30.93 -21.23
N LEU A 20 -12.93 -29.83 -21.95
CA LEU A 20 -12.73 -28.53 -21.32
C LEU A 20 -14.01 -28.09 -20.60
N ALA A 21 -15.16 -28.18 -21.27
CA ALA A 21 -16.44 -27.76 -20.73
C ALA A 21 -16.82 -28.53 -19.46
N ASP A 22 -16.63 -29.85 -19.47
CA ASP A 22 -16.88 -30.72 -18.32
C ASP A 22 -15.91 -30.39 -17.16
N SER A 23 -14.64 -30.14 -17.46
CA SER A 23 -13.63 -29.83 -16.43
C SER A 23 -13.82 -28.50 -15.70
N ILE A 24 -14.51 -27.53 -16.34
CA ILE A 24 -14.75 -26.19 -15.77
C ILE A 24 -16.24 -25.93 -15.51
N GLU A 25 -17.06 -26.98 -15.56
CA GLU A 25 -18.50 -27.00 -15.27
C GLU A 25 -19.31 -25.97 -16.08
N VAL A 26 -19.07 -25.91 -17.38
CA VAL A 26 -19.83 -25.06 -18.32
C VAL A 26 -20.46 -25.89 -19.44
N ASN A 27 -21.46 -25.31 -20.11
CA ASN A 27 -22.03 -25.95 -21.30
C ASN A 27 -21.00 -25.95 -22.47
N PRO A 28 -20.82 -27.06 -23.22
CA PRO A 28 -19.92 -27.13 -24.38
C PRO A 28 -20.17 -26.03 -25.41
N LYS A 29 -21.44 -25.67 -25.67
CA LYS A 29 -21.81 -24.57 -26.57
C LYS A 29 -21.26 -23.22 -26.12
N THR A 30 -21.03 -23.04 -24.82
CA THR A 30 -20.42 -21.83 -24.27
C THR A 30 -18.94 -21.76 -24.65
N VAL A 31 -18.22 -22.88 -24.59
CA VAL A 31 -16.82 -22.98 -25.03
C VAL A 31 -16.71 -22.80 -26.55
N GLU A 32 -17.61 -23.42 -27.33
CA GLU A 32 -17.68 -23.21 -28.78
C GLU A 32 -17.89 -21.73 -29.13
N ARG A 33 -18.71 -21.00 -28.36
CA ARG A 33 -18.91 -19.55 -28.55
C ARG A 33 -17.67 -18.74 -28.20
N TRP A 34 -16.86 -19.16 -27.23
CA TRP A 34 -15.58 -18.50 -26.94
C TRP A 34 -14.61 -18.61 -28.12
N ILE A 35 -14.62 -19.74 -28.81
CA ILE A 35 -13.80 -20.00 -29.98
C ILE A 35 -14.37 -19.29 -31.21
N THR A 36 -15.60 -19.60 -31.60
CA THR A 36 -16.18 -19.17 -32.90
C THR A 36 -16.58 -17.70 -32.94
N GLN A 37 -17.12 -17.17 -31.84
CA GLN A 37 -17.61 -15.79 -31.77
C GLN A 37 -16.60 -14.84 -31.12
N GLY A 38 -15.53 -15.38 -30.53
CA GLY A 38 -14.56 -14.61 -29.74
C GLY A 38 -15.16 -14.02 -28.47
N LYS A 39 -16.22 -14.64 -27.92
CA LYS A 39 -16.85 -14.18 -26.68
C LYS A 39 -15.89 -14.40 -25.52
N VAL A 40 -15.62 -13.34 -24.76
CA VAL A 40 -14.73 -13.41 -23.59
C VAL A 40 -15.50 -14.02 -22.39
N PRO A 41 -14.99 -15.08 -21.74
CA PRO A 41 -15.61 -15.68 -20.57
C PRO A 41 -15.56 -14.77 -19.34
N TYR A 42 -16.33 -15.09 -18.29
CA TYR A 42 -16.07 -14.53 -16.96
C TYR A 42 -14.70 -14.96 -16.44
N ARG A 43 -14.08 -14.11 -15.60
CA ARG A 43 -12.72 -14.29 -15.08
C ARG A 43 -12.47 -15.68 -14.50
N ARG A 44 -13.39 -16.21 -13.67
CA ARG A 44 -13.29 -17.57 -13.12
C ARG A 44 -13.10 -18.66 -14.18
N HIS A 45 -13.76 -18.54 -15.33
CA HIS A 45 -13.67 -19.52 -16.41
C HIS A 45 -12.43 -19.29 -17.29
N GLN A 46 -11.93 -18.05 -17.38
CA GLN A 46 -10.66 -17.78 -18.06
C GLN A 46 -9.50 -18.45 -17.31
N TYR A 47 -9.40 -18.25 -15.99
CA TYR A 47 -8.37 -18.89 -15.17
C TYR A 47 -8.50 -20.41 -15.13
N ALA A 48 -9.72 -20.95 -15.00
CA ALA A 48 -9.94 -22.40 -15.02
C ALA A 48 -9.55 -23.02 -16.37
N THR A 49 -9.83 -22.34 -17.48
CA THR A 49 -9.43 -22.79 -18.83
C THR A 49 -7.91 -22.73 -19.00
N ALA A 50 -7.28 -21.64 -18.58
CA ALA A 50 -5.82 -21.47 -18.64
C ALA A 50 -5.09 -22.54 -17.80
N ALA A 51 -5.59 -22.82 -16.60
CA ALA A 51 -5.08 -23.88 -15.73
C ALA A 51 -5.23 -25.27 -16.38
N LYS A 52 -6.40 -25.56 -16.96
CA LYS A 52 -6.65 -26.84 -17.65
C LYS A 52 -5.75 -27.05 -18.87
N LEU A 53 -5.44 -25.98 -19.59
CA LEU A 53 -4.60 -26.00 -20.79
C LEU A 53 -3.11 -25.75 -20.50
N ASN A 54 -2.74 -25.58 -19.22
CA ASN A 54 -1.38 -25.27 -18.77
C ASN A 54 -0.72 -24.13 -19.57
N VAL A 55 -1.47 -23.06 -19.80
CA VAL A 55 -1.00 -21.83 -20.46
C VAL A 55 -1.39 -20.61 -19.63
N ASP A 56 -0.73 -19.48 -19.88
CA ASP A 56 -1.10 -18.22 -19.22
C ASP A 56 -2.44 -17.66 -19.77
N VAL A 57 -3.27 -17.07 -18.91
CA VAL A 57 -4.56 -16.45 -19.29
C VAL A 57 -4.39 -15.42 -20.39
N THR A 58 -3.32 -14.62 -20.35
CA THR A 58 -3.03 -13.57 -21.33
C THR A 58 -2.66 -14.13 -22.71
N THR A 59 -2.23 -15.40 -22.77
CA THR A 59 -1.99 -16.11 -24.02
C THR A 59 -3.30 -16.46 -24.72
N LEU A 60 -4.38 -16.70 -23.96
CA LEU A 60 -5.69 -17.09 -24.48
C LEU A 60 -6.61 -15.89 -24.77
N TRP A 61 -6.49 -14.82 -23.99
CA TRP A 61 -7.27 -13.60 -24.13
C TRP A 61 -6.37 -12.37 -23.95
N ASP A 62 -6.32 -11.49 -24.95
CA ASP A 62 -5.65 -10.18 -24.81
C ASP A 62 -6.43 -9.31 -23.82
N ASP A 63 -5.79 -9.00 -22.70
CA ASP A 63 -6.44 -8.39 -21.55
C ASP A 63 -6.57 -6.86 -21.65
N SER A 64 -6.86 -6.37 -22.86
CA SER A 64 -7.10 -4.94 -23.10
C SER A 64 -8.28 -4.39 -22.28
N ARG A 65 -9.21 -5.28 -21.85
CA ARG A 65 -10.26 -4.94 -20.90
C ARG A 65 -9.83 -5.02 -19.43
N ALA A 66 -8.98 -5.94 -18.97
CA ALA A 66 -8.54 -5.87 -17.57
C ALA A 66 -7.52 -4.76 -17.30
N VAL A 67 -6.73 -4.35 -18.29
CA VAL A 67 -5.91 -3.13 -18.15
C VAL A 67 -6.81 -1.91 -17.97
N ALA A 68 -7.93 -1.83 -18.71
CA ALA A 68 -8.94 -0.80 -18.49
C ALA A 68 -9.60 -0.92 -17.10
N THR A 69 -10.04 -2.11 -16.66
CA THR A 69 -10.69 -2.25 -15.34
C THR A 69 -9.73 -2.08 -14.16
N SER A 70 -8.48 -2.52 -14.26
CA SER A 70 -7.48 -2.34 -13.20
C SER A 70 -7.05 -0.88 -13.09
N ALA A 71 -6.82 -0.20 -14.22
CA ALA A 71 -6.58 1.24 -14.25
C ALA A 71 -7.79 2.02 -13.72
N ASP A 72 -9.02 1.61 -14.06
CA ASP A 72 -10.24 2.26 -13.57
C ASP A 72 -10.50 1.99 -12.09
N LEU A 73 -10.19 0.78 -11.59
CA LEU A 73 -10.20 0.47 -10.16
C LEU A 73 -9.13 1.29 -9.42
N SER A 74 -7.93 1.39 -9.97
CA SER A 74 -6.84 2.20 -9.39
C SER A 74 -7.22 3.68 -9.31
N LYS A 75 -7.92 4.22 -10.32
CA LYS A 75 -8.49 5.56 -10.25
C LYS A 75 -9.56 5.66 -9.17
N ALA A 76 -10.40 4.64 -9.01
CA ALA A 76 -11.46 4.60 -8.00
C ALA A 76 -10.94 4.40 -6.55
N GLU A 77 -9.71 3.91 -6.39
CA GLU A 77 -8.98 3.87 -5.12
C GLU A 77 -8.56 5.28 -4.67
N ILE A 78 -8.39 6.23 -5.60
CA ILE A 78 -8.07 7.63 -5.28
C ILE A 78 -9.37 8.34 -4.87
N VAL A 79 -9.50 8.63 -3.57
CA VAL A 79 -10.61 9.40 -3.00
C VAL A 79 -10.43 10.88 -3.29
N THR A 80 -9.23 11.41 -3.06
CA THR A 80 -8.91 12.83 -3.26
C THR A 80 -7.41 13.00 -3.47
N ILE A 81 -7.02 14.00 -4.25
CA ILE A 81 -5.65 14.48 -4.36
C ILE A 81 -5.60 15.90 -3.82
N TYR A 82 -4.81 16.10 -2.77
CA TYR A 82 -4.52 17.44 -2.26
C TYR A 82 -3.25 17.94 -2.94
N PRO A 83 -3.27 19.12 -3.60
CA PRO A 83 -2.09 19.67 -4.28
C PRO A 83 -0.91 19.87 -3.34
N HIS A 84 -1.19 20.20 -2.07
CA HIS A 84 -0.19 20.38 -1.03
C HIS A 84 -0.68 19.81 0.30
N ARG A 85 0.23 19.25 1.10
CA ARG A 85 -0.08 18.66 2.41
C ARG A 85 -0.76 19.63 3.37
N HIS A 86 -0.40 20.91 3.36
CA HIS A 86 -1.05 21.92 4.21
C HIS A 86 -2.53 22.17 3.85
N MET A 87 -3.01 21.70 2.69
CA MET A 87 -4.42 21.75 2.29
C MET A 87 -5.23 20.54 2.79
N VAL A 88 -4.57 19.51 3.34
CA VAL A 88 -5.27 18.38 3.96
C VAL A 88 -5.94 18.91 5.24
N PRO A 89 -7.24 18.66 5.47
CA PRO A 89 -7.90 19.06 6.71
C PRO A 89 -7.12 18.54 7.92
N ASN A 90 -6.78 19.42 8.86
CA ASN A 90 -5.95 19.06 10.01
C ASN A 90 -6.54 17.91 10.84
N THR A 91 -7.87 17.79 10.87
CA THR A 91 -8.56 16.72 11.60
C THR A 91 -8.50 15.38 10.88
N LEU A 92 -8.39 15.36 9.54
CA LEU A 92 -8.49 14.14 8.73
C LEU A 92 -7.44 13.10 9.16
N TRP A 93 -6.21 13.53 9.45
CA TRP A 93 -5.15 12.63 9.91
C TRP A 93 -5.52 11.85 11.17
N ARG A 94 -6.14 12.50 12.16
CA ARG A 94 -6.62 11.81 13.36
C ARG A 94 -7.90 11.02 13.09
N GLU A 95 -8.79 11.56 12.27
CA GLU A 95 -10.06 10.92 11.94
C GLU A 95 -9.87 9.56 11.25
N ILE A 96 -8.94 9.44 10.30
CA ILE A 96 -8.65 8.14 9.67
C ILE A 96 -8.24 7.12 10.72
N TYR A 97 -7.39 7.51 11.69
CA TYR A 97 -6.91 6.61 12.72
C TYR A 97 -7.96 6.32 13.79
N GLU A 98 -8.84 7.28 14.12
CA GLU A 98 -9.93 7.06 15.08
C GLU A 98 -10.90 6.00 14.56
N ARG A 99 -11.11 5.94 13.23
CA ARG A 99 -11.92 4.90 12.58
C ARG A 99 -11.25 3.52 12.50
N ALA A 100 -9.94 3.43 12.72
CA ALA A 100 -9.20 2.17 12.61
C ALA A 100 -9.73 1.12 13.60
N ALA A 101 -9.99 -0.10 13.15
CA ALA A 101 -10.34 -1.23 13.99
C ALA A 101 -9.17 -2.20 14.17
N SER A 102 -8.34 -2.41 13.14
CA SER A 102 -7.34 -3.48 13.13
C SER A 102 -5.89 -3.00 13.03
N ARG A 103 -5.63 -1.91 12.31
CA ARG A 103 -4.26 -1.48 11.99
C ARG A 103 -4.12 0.03 11.89
N VAL A 104 -3.06 0.53 12.51
CA VAL A 104 -2.56 1.90 12.40
C VAL A 104 -1.08 1.82 12.06
N ASP A 105 -0.70 2.32 10.88
CA ASP A 105 0.70 2.45 10.49
C ASP A 105 1.05 3.91 10.19
N VAL A 106 2.23 4.32 10.64
CA VAL A 106 2.91 5.56 10.24
C VAL A 106 4.29 5.18 9.72
N LEU A 107 4.60 5.53 8.47
CA LEU A 107 5.94 5.44 7.90
C LEU A 107 6.39 6.82 7.40
N VAL A 108 7.40 7.37 8.06
CA VAL A 108 7.89 8.73 7.84
C VAL A 108 9.39 8.78 8.12
N TYR A 109 10.07 9.81 7.62
CA TYR A 109 11.36 10.17 8.21
C TYR A 109 11.18 10.67 9.65
N SER A 110 10.58 11.85 9.86
CA SER A 110 10.38 12.39 11.23
C SER A 110 8.94 12.33 11.73
N GLY A 111 7.96 12.68 10.88
CA GLY A 111 6.56 12.83 11.32
C GLY A 111 6.40 13.77 12.52
N LEU A 112 7.31 14.74 12.69
CA LEU A 112 7.46 15.50 13.93
C LEU A 112 6.16 16.12 14.44
N TRP A 113 5.35 16.69 13.55
CA TRP A 113 4.05 17.29 13.87
C TRP A 113 3.04 16.31 14.51
N LEU A 114 3.10 15.00 14.20
CA LEU A 114 2.26 13.99 14.89
C LEU A 114 2.78 13.73 16.30
N SER A 115 4.11 13.69 16.45
CA SER A 115 4.73 13.51 17.76
C SER A 115 4.44 14.67 18.71
N GLU A 116 4.16 15.86 18.18
CA GLU A 116 3.79 17.07 18.95
C GLU A 116 2.29 17.14 19.28
N ASP A 117 1.46 16.25 18.72
CA ASP A 117 0.00 16.29 18.91
C ASP A 117 -0.44 15.40 20.10
N PRO A 118 -0.84 15.99 21.24
CA PRO A 118 -1.26 15.21 22.41
C PRO A 118 -2.53 14.38 22.14
N LEU A 119 -3.42 14.83 21.25
CA LEU A 119 -4.63 14.09 20.90
C LEU A 119 -4.31 12.85 20.09
N PHE A 120 -3.24 12.91 19.27
CA PHE A 120 -2.72 11.74 18.57
C PHE A 120 -2.12 10.74 19.55
N HIS A 121 -1.36 11.19 20.56
CA HIS A 121 -0.83 10.29 21.59
C HIS A 121 -1.93 9.56 22.34
N ASP A 122 -2.96 10.28 22.79
CA ASP A 122 -4.08 9.66 23.49
C ASP A 122 -4.85 8.68 22.61
N LEU A 123 -4.96 8.97 21.31
CA LEU A 123 -5.50 8.04 20.34
C LEU A 123 -4.64 6.77 20.22
N LEU A 124 -3.32 6.88 20.11
CA LEU A 124 -2.44 5.71 20.03
C LEU A 124 -2.58 4.81 21.26
N LYS A 125 -2.67 5.39 22.46
CA LYS A 125 -2.92 4.66 23.71
C LYS A 125 -4.22 3.86 23.64
N ARG A 126 -5.35 4.53 23.32
CA ARG A 126 -6.66 3.87 23.17
C ARG A 126 -6.65 2.74 22.15
N LYS A 127 -5.93 2.91 21.03
CA LYS A 127 -5.82 1.87 19.99
C LYS A 127 -4.98 0.68 20.47
N ALA A 128 -3.87 0.92 21.15
CA ALA A 128 -3.02 -0.12 21.70
C ALA A 128 -3.68 -0.90 22.85
N GLU A 129 -4.53 -0.26 23.65
CA GLU A 129 -5.36 -0.94 24.67
C GLU A 129 -6.48 -1.81 24.07
N GLY A 130 -6.83 -1.58 22.80
CA GLY A 130 -7.82 -2.33 22.07
C GLY A 130 -7.24 -3.53 21.30
N ALA A 131 -7.89 -3.89 20.20
CA ALA A 131 -7.44 -4.96 19.32
C ALA A 131 -6.63 -4.46 18.10
N THR A 132 -6.24 -3.18 18.10
CA THR A 132 -5.60 -2.52 16.95
C THR A 132 -4.09 -2.65 17.05
N GLN A 133 -3.45 -3.17 15.99
CA GLN A 133 -2.00 -3.14 15.87
C GLN A 133 -1.55 -1.72 15.51
N VAL A 134 -0.66 -1.14 16.33
CA VAL A 134 -0.10 0.18 16.09
C VAL A 134 1.39 0.07 15.77
N ARG A 135 1.81 0.60 14.62
CA ARG A 135 3.21 0.64 14.17
C ARG A 135 3.62 2.04 13.76
N ILE A 136 4.72 2.51 14.33
CA ILE A 136 5.31 3.82 14.02
C ILE A 136 6.75 3.58 13.56
N LEU A 137 7.03 3.90 12.29
CA LEU A 137 8.33 3.81 11.67
C LEU A 137 8.86 5.22 11.42
N LEU A 138 9.99 5.53 12.03
CA LEU A 138 10.75 6.75 11.80
C LEU A 138 12.05 6.42 11.04
N GLY A 139 12.66 7.40 10.41
CA GLY A 139 13.99 7.25 9.83
C GLY A 139 15.02 7.07 10.93
N ASP A 140 16.04 6.25 10.70
CA ASP A 140 17.20 6.16 11.57
C ASP A 140 18.01 7.46 11.47
N PRO A 141 18.14 8.25 12.56
CA PRO A 141 18.78 9.55 12.50
C PRO A 141 20.25 9.50 12.07
N ASP A 142 20.89 8.34 12.17
CA ASP A 142 22.30 8.14 11.83
C ASP A 142 22.51 7.58 10.41
N CYS A 143 21.44 7.32 9.65
CA CYS A 143 21.57 6.76 8.31
C CYS A 143 21.77 7.80 7.20
N GLU A 144 22.39 7.33 6.12
CA GLU A 144 22.68 8.15 4.94
C GLU A 144 21.42 8.69 4.26
N ALA A 145 20.33 7.91 4.20
CA ALA A 145 19.08 8.33 3.59
C ALA A 145 18.44 9.54 4.32
N VAL A 146 18.49 9.55 5.65
CA VAL A 146 18.03 10.68 6.47
C VAL A 146 18.88 11.92 6.23
N ARG A 147 20.20 11.77 6.23
CA ARG A 147 21.14 12.86 5.95
C ARG A 147 20.88 13.46 4.57
N GLN A 148 20.77 12.60 3.55
CA GLN A 148 20.49 13.02 2.18
C GLN A 148 19.15 13.73 2.06
N ARG A 149 18.09 13.24 2.73
CA ARG A 149 16.79 13.90 2.75
C ARG A 149 16.87 15.33 3.29
N GLY A 150 17.64 15.54 4.35
CA GLY A 150 17.86 16.88 4.91
C GLY A 150 18.57 17.82 3.93
N ILE A 151 19.51 17.29 3.13
CA ILE A 151 20.19 18.03 2.06
C ILE A 151 19.21 18.38 0.93
N ASP A 152 18.43 17.41 0.48
CA ASP A 152 17.46 17.57 -0.62
C ASP A 152 16.37 18.59 -0.29
N GLU A 153 15.93 18.66 0.98
CA GLU A 153 14.99 19.69 1.45
C GLU A 153 15.65 21.03 1.82
N GLY A 154 16.99 21.11 1.77
CA GLY A 154 17.77 22.33 2.01
C GLY A 154 18.01 22.70 3.48
N HIS A 155 17.40 22.02 4.44
CA HIS A 155 17.48 22.38 5.85
C HIS A 155 18.56 21.62 6.65
N ARG A 156 19.03 20.46 6.19
CA ARG A 156 20.15 19.67 6.77
C ARG A 156 20.02 19.30 8.26
N ILE A 157 18.80 19.19 8.75
CA ILE A 157 18.48 18.92 10.18
C ILE A 157 17.43 17.80 10.32
N MET A 158 17.39 16.86 9.38
CA MET A 158 16.35 15.83 9.38
C MET A 158 16.51 14.88 10.57
N ASP A 159 17.76 14.50 10.86
CA ASP A 159 18.20 13.79 12.06
C ASP A 159 17.71 14.47 13.35
N GLY A 160 17.92 15.79 13.50
CA GLY A 160 17.44 16.54 14.66
C GLY A 160 15.92 16.52 14.82
N LYS A 161 15.17 16.59 13.71
CA LYS A 161 13.70 16.46 13.72
C LYS A 161 13.26 15.06 14.17
N ILE A 162 13.98 14.02 13.76
CA ILE A 162 13.72 12.63 14.16
C ILE A 162 13.99 12.44 15.65
N ARG A 163 15.14 12.92 16.14
CA ARG A 163 15.50 12.84 17.56
C ARG A 163 14.48 13.56 18.44
N ASN A 164 14.00 14.73 17.99
CA ASN A 164 12.94 15.43 18.70
C ASN A 164 11.62 14.63 18.73
N ALA A 165 11.24 13.99 17.61
CA ALA A 165 10.06 13.13 17.58
C ALA A 165 10.19 11.92 18.51
N LEU A 166 11.37 11.31 18.60
CA LEU A 166 11.65 10.21 19.53
C LEU A 166 11.52 10.64 20.99
N VAL A 167 12.03 11.83 21.35
CA VAL A 167 11.85 12.41 22.69
C VAL A 167 10.38 12.59 23.01
N ASN A 168 9.59 13.11 22.07
CA ASN A 168 8.16 13.29 22.26
C ASN A 168 7.43 11.95 22.47
N TYR A 169 7.77 10.90 21.72
CA TYR A 169 7.17 9.57 21.88
C TYR A 169 7.67 8.79 23.10
N ARG A 170 8.75 9.22 23.76
CA ARG A 170 9.36 8.54 24.92
C ARG A 170 8.36 8.07 25.98
N PRO A 171 7.33 8.85 26.39
CA PRO A 171 6.36 8.38 27.38
C PRO A 171 5.56 7.13 26.93
N LEU A 172 5.37 6.95 25.62
CA LEU A 172 4.67 5.79 25.06
C LEU A 172 5.52 4.52 25.08
N PHE A 173 6.85 4.63 24.97
CA PHE A 173 7.74 3.45 24.98
C PHE A 173 7.60 2.66 26.28
N THR A 174 7.51 3.35 27.42
CA THR A 174 7.32 2.69 28.72
C THR A 174 5.87 2.34 29.00
N SER A 175 4.93 3.23 28.68
CA SER A 175 3.53 3.04 29.08
C SER A 175 2.75 2.06 28.19
N HIS A 176 3.15 1.92 26.91
CA HIS A 176 2.45 1.11 25.91
C HIS A 176 3.47 0.37 25.02
N PRO A 177 4.19 -0.63 25.56
CA PRO A 177 5.22 -1.36 24.81
C PRO A 177 4.67 -2.14 23.61
N ASP A 178 3.35 -2.35 23.55
CA ASP A 178 2.65 -2.99 22.43
C ASP A 178 2.59 -2.09 21.19
N ILE A 179 2.83 -0.78 21.33
CA ILE A 179 3.02 0.11 20.18
C ILE A 179 4.40 -0.16 19.58
N GLY A 180 4.40 -0.65 18.35
CA GLY A 180 5.63 -1.00 17.66
C GLY A 180 6.35 0.23 17.10
N PHE A 181 7.34 0.75 17.83
CA PHE A 181 8.25 1.77 17.32
C PHE A 181 9.52 1.17 16.70
N ARG A 182 9.83 1.58 15.46
CA ARG A 182 11.05 1.13 14.74
C ARG A 182 11.72 2.27 13.97
N LEU A 183 13.01 2.09 13.71
CA LEU A 183 13.86 2.96 12.90
C LEU A 183 14.25 2.27 11.60
N HIS A 184 14.00 2.92 10.46
CA HIS A 184 14.35 2.42 9.13
C HIS A 184 15.51 3.21 8.52
N ASP A 185 16.36 2.55 7.76
CA ASP A 185 17.50 3.18 7.06
C ASP A 185 17.23 3.43 5.56
N GLY A 186 16.09 2.95 5.04
CA GLY A 186 15.74 3.06 3.62
C GLY A 186 15.37 4.46 3.14
N THR A 187 15.65 4.72 1.86
CA THR A 187 15.20 5.92 1.15
C THR A 187 13.70 5.89 0.90
N LEU A 188 12.97 6.85 1.46
CA LEU A 188 11.55 7.02 1.20
C LEU A 188 11.28 7.94 0.00
N TYR A 189 10.31 7.54 -0.83
CA TYR A 189 9.73 8.35 -1.91
C TYR A 189 8.37 8.97 -1.52
N ASN A 190 7.88 8.62 -0.34
CA ASN A 190 6.62 9.07 0.22
C ASN A 190 6.62 8.77 1.73
N SER A 191 5.80 9.52 2.45
CA SER A 191 5.39 9.20 3.80
C SER A 191 4.00 8.56 3.75
N LEU A 192 3.81 7.46 4.48
CA LEU A 192 2.58 6.66 4.44
C LEU A 192 1.88 6.66 5.80
N PHE A 193 0.58 6.90 5.77
CA PHE A 193 -0.27 6.99 6.95
C PHE A 193 -1.48 6.09 6.72
N ARG A 194 -1.44 4.86 7.23
CA ARG A 194 -2.43 3.81 6.94
C ARG A 194 -3.33 3.54 8.15
N SER A 195 -4.62 3.49 7.92
CA SER A 195 -5.64 3.03 8.86
C SER A 195 -6.49 1.97 8.17
N ASP A 196 -6.32 0.69 8.54
CA ASP A 196 -6.97 -0.45 7.89
C ASP A 196 -6.87 -0.44 6.35
N ASP A 197 -7.97 -0.04 5.70
CA ASP A 197 -8.22 0.04 4.25
C ASP A 197 -8.27 1.50 3.75
N GLU A 198 -7.81 2.47 4.53
CA GLU A 198 -7.71 3.89 4.21
C GLU A 198 -6.25 4.36 4.38
N MET A 199 -5.77 5.24 3.49
CA MET A 199 -4.38 5.69 3.54
C MET A 199 -4.22 7.12 3.04
N LEU A 200 -3.38 7.90 3.70
CA LEU A 200 -2.82 9.14 3.17
C LEU A 200 -1.38 8.89 2.73
N VAL A 201 -1.08 9.21 1.47
CA VAL A 201 0.25 9.09 0.87
C VAL A 201 0.77 10.50 0.62
N ASN A 202 1.64 11.00 1.48
CA ASN A 202 2.31 12.27 1.24
C ASN A 202 3.55 12.03 0.39
N THR A 203 3.48 12.40 -0.89
CA THR A 203 4.56 12.12 -1.83
C THR A 203 5.76 13.01 -1.51
N HIS A 204 6.95 12.52 -1.84
CA HIS A 204 8.16 13.32 -1.72
C HIS A 204 8.49 13.92 -3.09
N VAL A 205 8.65 15.23 -3.14
CA VAL A 205 9.08 15.95 -4.35
C VAL A 205 10.45 16.56 -4.05
N TYR A 206 11.44 16.25 -4.88
CA TYR A 206 12.81 16.72 -4.69
C TYR A 206 12.86 18.26 -4.59
N GLY A 207 13.61 18.78 -3.61
CA GLY A 207 13.69 20.23 -3.36
C GLY A 207 12.48 20.86 -2.67
N ILE A 208 11.40 20.10 -2.45
CA ILE A 208 10.14 20.60 -1.87
C ILE A 208 9.93 19.97 -0.49
N GLY A 209 9.81 20.83 0.53
CA GLY A 209 9.50 20.40 1.89
C GLY A 209 8.14 19.68 1.95
N ALA A 210 8.04 18.67 2.82
CA ALA A 210 6.88 17.77 2.89
C ALA A 210 5.52 18.50 3.05
N TYR A 211 5.48 19.67 3.68
CA TYR A 211 4.27 20.49 3.85
C TYR A 211 3.72 21.10 2.54
N MET A 212 4.57 21.24 1.52
CA MET A 212 4.20 21.70 0.16
C MET A 212 4.09 20.55 -0.85
N ALA A 213 4.42 19.32 -0.46
CA ALA A 213 4.29 18.18 -1.36
C ALA A 213 2.84 17.66 -1.41
N PRO A 214 2.39 17.04 -2.52
CA PRO A 214 1.02 16.57 -2.63
C PRO A 214 0.70 15.39 -1.70
N VAL A 215 -0.60 15.18 -1.48
CA VAL A 215 -1.11 14.04 -0.70
C VAL A 215 -2.19 13.33 -1.50
N LEU A 216 -2.04 12.02 -1.66
CA LEU A 216 -3.10 11.16 -2.18
C LEU A 216 -3.87 10.58 -0.99
N HIS A 217 -5.20 10.71 -1.02
CA HIS A 217 -6.09 10.00 -0.12
C HIS A 217 -6.63 8.78 -0.84
N LEU A 218 -6.27 7.61 -0.34
CA LEU A 218 -6.59 6.33 -0.93
C LEU A 218 -7.56 5.56 -0.04
N ARG A 219 -8.42 4.78 -0.69
CA ARG A 219 -9.18 3.67 -0.10
C ARG A 219 -8.80 2.38 -0.81
N ARG A 220 -8.78 1.28 -0.08
CA ARG A 220 -8.57 -0.04 -0.64
C ARG A 220 -9.85 -0.51 -1.33
N LEU A 221 -9.72 -1.03 -2.54
CA LEU A 221 -10.82 -1.70 -3.25
C LEU A 221 -10.42 -3.13 -3.60
N PRO A 222 -11.33 -4.12 -3.48
CA PRO A 222 -11.05 -5.47 -3.94
C PRO A 222 -10.68 -5.50 -5.43
N GLY A 223 -9.52 -6.07 -5.76
CA GLY A 223 -8.99 -6.11 -7.12
C GLY A 223 -8.33 -4.82 -7.60
N GLY A 224 -8.29 -3.78 -6.75
CA GLY A 224 -7.36 -2.66 -6.88
C GLY A 224 -5.94 -3.08 -6.53
N GLY A 225 -4.96 -2.27 -6.95
CA GLY A 225 -3.54 -2.57 -6.74
C GLY A 225 -2.75 -1.38 -6.21
N LEU A 226 -3.30 -0.16 -6.30
CA LEU A 226 -2.61 1.05 -5.90
C LEU A 226 -2.41 1.08 -4.39
N PHE A 227 -3.46 0.81 -3.62
CA PHE A 227 -3.38 0.76 -2.16
C PHE A 227 -2.42 -0.33 -1.68
N ASP A 228 -2.59 -1.55 -2.22
CA ASP A 228 -1.82 -2.72 -1.81
C ASP A 228 -0.32 -2.57 -2.12
N THR A 229 0.03 -1.84 -3.18
CA THR A 229 1.43 -1.49 -3.47
C THR A 229 2.07 -0.69 -2.34
N TYR A 230 1.39 0.35 -1.85
CA TYR A 230 1.89 1.15 -0.72
C TYR A 230 1.85 0.35 0.60
N ALA A 231 0.80 -0.45 0.81
CA ALA A 231 0.71 -1.31 1.99
C ALA A 231 1.87 -2.31 2.06
N ASN A 232 2.24 -2.93 0.95
CA ASN A 232 3.39 -3.84 0.86
C ASN A 232 4.72 -3.11 1.13
N SER A 233 4.85 -1.84 0.72
CA SER A 233 6.02 -1.03 1.06
C SER A 233 6.18 -0.87 2.57
N ILE A 234 5.09 -0.65 3.30
CA ILE A 234 5.12 -0.59 4.78
C ILE A 234 5.63 -1.90 5.36
N GLU A 235 5.13 -3.05 4.88
CA GLU A 235 5.56 -4.36 5.39
C GLU A 235 7.05 -4.64 5.12
N GLN A 236 7.54 -4.29 3.93
CA GLN A 236 8.96 -4.43 3.60
C GLN A 236 9.83 -3.56 4.50
N THR A 237 9.48 -2.28 4.67
CA THR A 237 10.23 -1.37 5.53
C THR A 237 10.15 -1.79 7.00
N TRP A 238 9.00 -2.29 7.47
CA TRP A 238 8.85 -2.83 8.82
C TRP A 238 9.76 -4.03 9.08
N GLY A 239 9.82 -4.96 8.13
CA GLY A 239 10.63 -6.18 8.22
C GLY A 239 12.13 -5.91 8.32
N SER A 240 12.64 -4.86 7.67
CA SER A 240 14.05 -4.46 7.72
C SER A 240 14.38 -3.45 8.83
N ALA A 241 13.39 -2.75 9.36
CA ALA A 241 13.60 -1.72 10.39
C ALA A 241 14.00 -2.33 11.75
N ARG A 242 14.92 -1.65 12.44
CA ARG A 242 15.37 -2.03 13.79
C ARG A 242 14.45 -1.45 14.86
N PRO A 243 14.32 -2.09 16.04
CA PRO A 243 13.68 -1.47 17.20
C PRO A 243 14.36 -0.17 17.62
N VAL A 244 13.59 0.73 18.24
CA VAL A 244 14.15 1.88 18.98
C VAL A 244 14.88 1.38 20.22
N SER A 245 16.01 2.00 20.53
CA SER A 245 16.80 1.77 21.74
C SER A 245 16.87 3.02 22.61
N ASP A 246 17.25 2.88 23.87
CA ASP A 246 17.41 4.03 24.79
C ASP A 246 18.40 5.07 24.24
N HIS A 247 19.46 4.63 23.56
CA HIS A 247 20.46 5.48 22.93
C HIS A 247 19.85 6.49 21.94
N ASP A 248 18.83 6.05 21.19
CA ASP A 248 18.18 6.88 20.16
C ASP A 248 17.44 8.09 20.75
N VAL A 249 17.06 7.99 22.04
CA VAL A 249 16.28 9.00 22.77
C VAL A 249 17.16 9.88 23.64
N THR A 250 18.22 9.32 24.23
CA THR A 250 19.11 10.05 25.15
C THR A 250 20.23 10.81 24.43
N GLY A 251 20.49 10.51 23.16
CA GLY A 251 21.43 11.27 22.31
C GLY A 251 22.87 11.27 22.81
N ALA A 252 23.35 10.14 23.32
CA ALA A 252 24.72 10.00 23.83
C ALA A 252 25.77 10.18 22.72
#